data_AF-A0A1Y4LM57-F1
#
_entry.id   AF-A0A1Y4LM57-F1
#
_cell.length_a   1.000
_cell.length_b   1.000
_cell.length_c   1.000
_cell.angle_alpha   90.00
_cell.angle_beta   90.00
_cell.angle_gamma   90.00
#
_symmetry.space_group_name_H-M   'P 1'
#
loop_
_entity.id
_entity.type
_entity.pdbx_description
1 polymer ?
#
loop_
_entity_poly.entity_id
_entity_poly.type
_entity_poly.pdbx_seq_one_letter_code
_entity_poly.pdbx_strand_id
1 'polypeptide(L)'
;MSQILIQNLDFTYDGDHTPVFERLNLQWDTDWKLGLVGRNGRGKTTLLRLLEGSLEGKGTLIRPERPLYVPKPVRDPQRPARDVLMDGVPEEDEWMLLRELNKLGLGEELLGRPFDRLSGGEQTRARLAALFLQEDGYPMIDEPTNHLDEAGRALTARYLRGLRRGFLLVSHDRAFLDGCVDHILALNPAGQELIQGNFSVWFREKEARDRREEAQNEKLKGEIRRLEQAARRTESWSDRVERSKYGSENSGLKVDRGFVGHKSAKMMKRSKSLENRQRSAIQEKSALLKDVEHADALKLAPRSFPGGRLMEGREVSVCYGGRPVCAPCTFQVEEGDRVALLGGNGSGKTSLLRLLMGEELEHTGVLRRGSGLAVSYVPQRADHLSGLPADFAQSQGVDRTQFFTILRKLDFSRALLERDMAGYSAGQKKKVLLAASLCQSAHLYIWDEPLNYIDLFSRIQLEELLLQYRPTMVFVEHDRTFREHVATASVELARWEMK
;
A
#
# COMPACT_ATOMS: atom_id res chain seq x y z
N MET A 1 -25.32 -18.18 -14.43
CA MET A 1 -23.93 -17.91 -14.04
C MET A 1 -23.31 -17.11 -15.15
N SER A 2 -23.29 -15.79 -14.95
CA SER A 2 -22.71 -14.82 -15.87
C SER A 2 -21.22 -14.68 -15.52
N GLN A 3 -20.33 -14.81 -16.49
CA GLN A 3 -18.89 -14.75 -16.25
C GLN A 3 -18.26 -13.56 -16.97
N ILE A 4 -17.35 -12.86 -16.29
CA ILE A 4 -16.47 -11.88 -16.93
C ILE A 4 -15.24 -12.63 -17.44
N LEU A 5 -14.90 -12.40 -18.70
CA LEU A 5 -13.77 -13.03 -19.37
C LEU A 5 -12.87 -11.99 -20.02
N ILE A 6 -11.59 -12.06 -19.72
CA ILE A 6 -10.52 -11.26 -20.31
C ILE A 6 -9.52 -12.22 -20.93
N GLN A 7 -9.28 -12.08 -22.23
CA GLN A 7 -8.33 -12.91 -22.97
C GLN A 7 -7.33 -12.04 -23.72
N ASN A 8 -6.03 -12.32 -23.50
CA ASN A 8 -4.90 -11.66 -24.13
C ASN A 8 -5.05 -10.13 -24.15
N LEU A 9 -5.43 -9.54 -23.02
CA LEU A 9 -5.62 -8.10 -22.93
C LEU A 9 -4.27 -7.41 -22.73
N ASP A 10 -3.89 -6.60 -23.71
CA ASP A 10 -2.76 -5.70 -23.70
C ASP A 10 -3.24 -4.26 -23.55
N PHE A 11 -2.62 -3.52 -22.63
CA PHE A 11 -2.93 -2.11 -22.44
C PHE A 11 -1.70 -1.30 -22.01
N THR A 12 -1.50 -0.17 -22.67
CA THR A 12 -0.47 0.82 -22.38
C THR A 12 -1.11 2.21 -22.46
N TYR A 13 -0.78 3.10 -21.53
CA TYR A 13 -1.24 4.49 -21.61
C TYR A 13 -0.57 5.23 -22.77
N ASP A 14 -1.30 6.13 -23.42
CA ASP A 14 -0.77 6.95 -24.50
C ASP A 14 0.43 7.78 -24.02
N GLY A 15 1.56 7.64 -24.71
CA GLY A 15 2.81 8.31 -24.36
C GLY A 15 3.66 7.60 -23.30
N ASP A 16 3.21 6.47 -22.75
CA ASP A 16 4.04 5.58 -21.93
C ASP A 16 4.66 4.47 -22.79
N HIS A 17 5.85 4.02 -22.41
CA HIS A 17 6.54 2.89 -23.04
C HIS A 17 6.41 1.61 -22.20
N THR A 18 5.89 1.71 -20.98
CA THR A 18 5.71 0.58 -20.08
C THR A 18 4.26 0.10 -20.15
N PRO A 19 4.00 -1.12 -20.65
CA PRO A 19 2.65 -1.66 -20.65
C PRO A 19 2.16 -1.88 -19.22
N VAL A 20 0.89 -1.55 -18.98
CA VAL A 20 0.20 -1.82 -17.71
C VAL A 20 -0.19 -3.30 -17.65
N PHE A 21 -0.69 -3.82 -18.77
CA PHE A 21 -1.04 -5.22 -18.94
C PHE A 21 -0.39 -5.77 -20.21
N GLU A 22 0.25 -6.93 -20.08
CA GLU A 22 0.76 -7.73 -21.19
C GLU A 22 0.08 -9.10 -21.15
N ARG A 23 -0.70 -9.41 -22.18
CA ARG A 23 -1.44 -10.68 -22.34
C ARG A 23 -2.19 -11.10 -21.08
N LEU A 24 -2.91 -10.15 -20.46
CA LEU A 24 -3.69 -10.43 -19.27
C LEU A 24 -4.82 -11.41 -19.62
N ASN A 25 -4.90 -12.48 -18.84
CA ASN A 25 -5.95 -13.50 -18.95
C ASN A 25 -6.61 -13.67 -17.59
N LEU A 26 -7.91 -13.38 -17.51
CA LEU A 26 -8.70 -13.45 -16.28
C LEU A 26 -10.09 -13.98 -16.57
N GLN A 27 -10.64 -14.74 -15.63
CA GLN A 27 -12.00 -15.22 -15.69
C GLN A 27 -12.54 -15.33 -14.27
N TRP A 28 -13.73 -14.78 -14.02
CA TRP A 28 -14.41 -14.92 -12.73
C TRP A 28 -15.93 -14.85 -12.89
N ASP A 29 -16.64 -15.36 -11.89
CA ASP A 29 -18.10 -15.31 -11.84
C ASP A 29 -18.59 -13.97 -11.27
N THR A 30 -19.66 -13.44 -11.85
CA THR A 30 -20.31 -12.20 -11.38
C THR A 30 -21.04 -12.38 -10.05
N ASP A 31 -21.30 -13.62 -9.62
CA ASP A 31 -21.87 -13.93 -8.32
C ASP A 31 -20.86 -13.82 -7.16
N TRP A 32 -19.56 -13.70 -7.46
CA TRP A 32 -18.51 -13.64 -6.44
C TRP A 32 -18.41 -12.26 -5.79
N LYS A 33 -18.07 -12.25 -4.50
CA LYS A 33 -17.69 -11.04 -3.76
C LYS A 33 -16.17 -10.90 -3.89
N LEU A 34 -15.75 -10.38 -5.03
CA LEU A 34 -14.35 -10.34 -5.45
C LEU A 34 -13.64 -9.10 -4.91
N GLY A 35 -12.61 -9.30 -4.08
CA GLY A 35 -11.67 -8.25 -3.70
C GLY A 35 -10.52 -8.13 -4.70
N LEU A 36 -10.23 -6.92 -5.17
CA LEU A 36 -9.11 -6.62 -6.05
C LEU A 36 -7.98 -5.92 -5.25
N VAL A 37 -6.84 -6.60 -5.12
CA VAL A 37 -5.66 -6.13 -4.38
C VAL A 37 -4.44 -6.01 -5.29
N GLY A 38 -3.46 -5.20 -4.89
CA GLY A 38 -2.26 -4.94 -5.69
C GLY A 38 -1.56 -3.64 -5.27
N ARG A 39 -0.27 -3.50 -5.61
CA ARG A 39 0.48 -2.24 -5.40
C ARG A 39 -0.09 -1.11 -6.25
N ASN A 40 0.25 0.13 -5.90
CA ASN A 40 -0.10 1.27 -6.74
C ASN A 40 0.64 1.22 -8.07
N GLY A 41 -0.04 1.64 -9.14
CA GLY A 41 0.51 1.56 -10.50
C GLY A 41 0.43 0.19 -11.16
N ARG A 42 -0.08 -0.86 -10.49
CA ARG A 42 -0.28 -2.20 -11.07
C ARG A 42 -1.55 -2.36 -11.91
N GLY A 43 -2.23 -1.26 -12.22
CA GLY A 43 -3.39 -1.27 -13.09
C GLY A 43 -4.73 -1.58 -12.43
N LYS A 44 -4.89 -1.54 -11.10
CA LYS A 44 -6.20 -1.77 -10.44
C LYS A 44 -7.31 -0.87 -11.00
N THR A 45 -7.13 0.44 -10.92
CA THR A 45 -8.07 1.43 -11.49
C THR A 45 -8.12 1.33 -13.02
N THR A 46 -7.02 0.97 -13.69
CA THR A 46 -6.98 0.74 -15.13
C THR A 46 -7.89 -0.42 -15.53
N LEU A 47 -7.87 -1.53 -14.79
CA LEU A 47 -8.75 -2.67 -14.97
C LEU A 47 -10.21 -2.26 -14.77
N LEU A 48 -10.52 -1.49 -13.73
CA LEU A 48 -11.89 -0.98 -13.52
C LEU A 48 -12.37 -0.14 -14.70
N ARG A 49 -11.51 0.74 -15.24
CA ARG A 49 -11.85 1.60 -16.39
C ARG A 49 -11.99 0.83 -17.69
N LEU A 50 -11.18 -0.21 -17.90
CA LEU A 50 -11.33 -1.13 -19.03
C LEU A 50 -12.65 -1.92 -18.92
N LEU A 51 -12.98 -2.41 -17.73
CA LEU A 51 -14.26 -3.08 -17.45
C LEU A 51 -15.46 -2.14 -17.60
N GLU A 52 -15.32 -0.88 -17.18
CA GLU A 52 -16.32 0.19 -17.37
C GLU A 52 -16.49 0.54 -18.85
N GLY A 53 -15.42 0.46 -19.64
CA GLY A 53 -15.37 0.87 -21.04
C GLY A 53 -14.98 2.34 -21.24
N SER A 54 -14.42 2.99 -20.22
CA SER A 54 -13.82 4.33 -20.33
C SER A 54 -12.39 4.29 -20.91
N LEU A 55 -11.78 3.11 -20.95
CA LEU A 55 -10.54 2.81 -21.66
C LEU A 55 -10.76 1.63 -22.61
N GLU A 56 -10.01 1.61 -23.71
CA GLU A 56 -10.00 0.51 -24.67
C GLU A 56 -8.61 -0.15 -24.68
N GLY A 57 -8.59 -1.47 -24.56
CA GLY A 57 -7.37 -2.28 -24.66
C GLY A 57 -7.40 -3.18 -25.89
N LYS A 58 -6.25 -3.75 -26.24
CA LYS A 58 -6.15 -4.73 -27.33
C LYS A 58 -6.37 -6.12 -26.77
N GLY A 59 -7.37 -6.85 -27.26
CA GLY A 59 -7.70 -8.19 -26.77
C GLY A 59 -9.20 -8.42 -26.75
N THR A 60 -9.64 -9.45 -26.03
CA THR A 60 -11.06 -9.76 -25.89
C THR A 60 -11.50 -9.54 -24.44
N LEU A 61 -12.50 -8.69 -24.26
CA LEU A 61 -13.18 -8.45 -23.00
C LEU A 61 -14.67 -8.75 -23.18
N ILE A 62 -15.15 -9.79 -22.50
CA ILE A 62 -16.56 -10.16 -22.47
C ILE A 62 -17.11 -9.82 -21.09
N ARG A 63 -18.15 -8.99 -21.08
CA ARG A 63 -18.88 -8.56 -19.89
C ARG A 63 -20.39 -8.81 -20.12
N PRO A 64 -20.99 -9.78 -19.42
CA PRO A 64 -22.40 -10.12 -19.61
C PRO A 64 -23.34 -9.08 -19.00
N GLU A 65 -22.88 -8.38 -17.97
CA GLU A 65 -23.65 -7.36 -17.23
C GLU A 65 -23.05 -5.97 -17.43
N ARG A 66 -23.89 -4.93 -17.28
CA ARG A 66 -23.45 -3.54 -17.38
C ARG A 66 -22.60 -3.17 -16.14
N PRO A 67 -21.38 -2.64 -16.30
CA PRO A 67 -20.57 -2.22 -15.16
C PRO A 67 -21.19 -1.03 -14.43
N LEU A 68 -21.25 -1.10 -13.10
CA LEU A 68 -21.73 -0.03 -12.23
C LEU A 68 -20.58 0.45 -11.33
N TYR A 69 -19.89 1.51 -11.74
CA TYR A 69 -18.71 2.03 -11.04
C TYR A 69 -19.07 3.03 -9.94
N VAL A 70 -18.43 2.96 -8.77
CA VAL A 70 -18.48 3.96 -7.69
C VAL A 70 -17.06 4.20 -7.14
N PRO A 71 -16.65 5.46 -6.89
CA PRO A 71 -17.45 6.69 -6.94
C PRO A 71 -17.62 7.27 -8.36
N LYS A 72 -18.82 7.75 -8.68
CA LYS A 72 -19.07 8.56 -9.88
C LYS A 72 -18.88 10.05 -9.57
N PRO A 73 -18.31 10.84 -10.50
CA PRO A 73 -18.28 12.29 -10.38
C PRO A 73 -19.70 12.85 -10.24
N VAL A 74 -19.93 13.67 -9.21
CA VAL A 74 -21.20 14.39 -9.04
C VAL A 74 -21.09 15.71 -9.78
N ARG A 75 -21.94 15.92 -10.79
CA ARG A 75 -21.90 17.11 -11.67
C ARG A 75 -22.29 18.39 -10.93
N ASP A 76 -23.31 18.31 -10.09
CA ASP A 76 -23.79 19.43 -9.28
C ASP A 76 -24.01 18.97 -7.83
N PRO A 77 -22.99 19.11 -6.96
CA PRO A 77 -23.07 18.64 -5.59
C PRO A 77 -23.80 19.62 -4.66
N GLN A 78 -24.24 20.79 -5.13
CA GLN A 78 -25.06 21.71 -4.35
C GLN A 78 -26.55 21.31 -4.34
N ARG A 79 -26.96 20.42 -5.24
CA ARG A 79 -28.32 19.85 -5.25
C ARG A 79 -28.59 19.04 -3.96
N PRO A 80 -29.86 18.96 -3.54
CA PRO A 80 -30.29 18.03 -2.50
C PRO A 80 -29.76 16.62 -2.76
N ALA A 81 -29.31 15.94 -1.70
CA ALA A 81 -28.73 14.61 -1.80
C ALA A 81 -29.68 13.61 -2.46
N ARG A 82 -31.00 13.72 -2.23
CA ARG A 82 -31.99 12.89 -2.93
C ARG A 82 -31.88 13.01 -4.45
N ASP A 83 -31.79 14.24 -4.97
CA ASP A 83 -31.81 14.51 -6.40
C ASP A 83 -30.52 13.95 -7.04
N VAL A 84 -29.40 14.04 -6.33
CA VAL A 84 -28.11 13.49 -6.78
C VAL A 84 -28.11 11.96 -6.76
N LEU A 85 -28.66 11.34 -5.72
CA LEU A 85 -28.65 9.88 -5.54
C LEU A 85 -29.65 9.18 -6.47
N MET A 86 -30.75 9.86 -6.81
CA MET A 86 -31.78 9.38 -7.73
C MET A 86 -31.51 9.73 -9.20
N ASP A 87 -30.35 10.34 -9.54
CA ASP A 87 -30.01 10.67 -10.93
C ASP A 87 -30.02 9.41 -11.82
N GLY A 88 -31.02 9.31 -12.69
CA GLY A 88 -31.22 8.16 -13.59
C GLY A 88 -31.90 6.95 -12.94
N VAL A 89 -32.52 7.13 -11.77
CA VAL A 89 -33.37 6.15 -11.09
C VAL A 89 -34.82 6.67 -11.10
N PRO A 90 -35.84 5.84 -11.39
CA PRO A 90 -37.24 6.25 -11.32
C PRO A 90 -37.64 6.74 -9.93
N GLU A 91 -38.51 7.75 -9.84
CA GLU A 91 -38.96 8.31 -8.55
C GLU A 91 -39.71 7.28 -7.71
N GLU A 92 -40.41 6.33 -8.34
CA GLU A 92 -41.09 5.24 -7.65
C GLU A 92 -40.16 4.30 -6.88
N ASP A 93 -38.85 4.34 -7.12
CA ASP A 93 -37.85 3.52 -6.42
C ASP A 93 -37.22 4.26 -5.21
N GLU A 94 -37.68 5.47 -4.87
CA GLU A 94 -37.15 6.23 -3.73
C GLU A 94 -37.26 5.46 -2.40
N TRP A 95 -38.31 4.64 -2.23
CA TRP A 95 -38.46 3.80 -1.04
C TRP A 95 -37.33 2.76 -0.91
N MET A 96 -36.76 2.29 -2.04
CA MET A 96 -35.61 1.40 -2.03
C MET A 96 -34.36 2.14 -1.56
N LEU A 97 -34.16 3.40 -2.00
CA LEU A 97 -33.08 4.25 -1.52
C LEU A 97 -33.16 4.43 -0.01
N LEU A 98 -34.34 4.79 0.52
CA LEU A 98 -34.56 4.93 1.96
C LEU A 98 -34.26 3.63 2.73
N ARG A 99 -34.66 2.48 2.18
CA ARG A 99 -34.36 1.17 2.77
C ARG A 99 -32.85 0.91 2.84
N GLU A 100 -32.12 1.14 1.75
CA GLU A 100 -30.67 0.91 1.71
C GLU A 100 -29.89 1.93 2.55
N LEU A 101 -30.32 3.20 2.60
CA LEU A 101 -29.76 4.23 3.48
C LEU A 101 -29.87 3.82 4.96
N ASN A 102 -31.04 3.34 5.37
CA ASN A 102 -31.26 2.84 6.74
C ASN A 102 -30.32 1.68 7.09
N LYS A 103 -30.14 0.71 6.18
CA LYS A 103 -29.19 -0.41 6.39
C LYS A 103 -27.74 0.06 6.53
N LEU A 104 -27.39 1.16 5.84
CA LEU A 104 -26.10 1.82 5.94
C LEU A 104 -26.06 2.86 7.06
N GLY A 105 -27.06 2.94 7.94
CA GLY A 105 -27.07 3.81 9.11
C GLY A 105 -27.07 5.30 8.75
N LEU A 106 -27.81 5.67 7.70
CA LEU A 106 -28.08 7.04 7.30
C LEU A 106 -29.58 7.31 7.46
N GLY A 107 -29.92 8.44 8.09
CA GLY A 107 -31.30 8.88 8.24
C GLY A 107 -31.83 9.62 7.01
N GLU A 108 -33.14 9.73 6.93
CA GLU A 108 -33.85 10.38 5.81
C GLU A 108 -33.59 11.90 5.77
N GLU A 109 -33.31 12.52 6.91
CA GLU A 109 -33.02 13.96 7.00
C GLU A 109 -31.84 14.40 6.13
N LEU A 110 -30.95 13.46 5.80
CA LEU A 110 -29.81 13.67 4.93
C LEU A 110 -30.21 14.00 3.48
N LEU A 111 -31.34 13.47 3.02
CA LEU A 111 -31.82 13.61 1.64
C LEU A 111 -32.15 15.05 1.24
N GLY A 112 -32.58 15.87 2.21
CA GLY A 112 -32.90 17.28 1.99
C GLY A 112 -31.68 18.20 2.01
N ARG A 113 -30.52 17.74 2.48
CA ARG A 113 -29.29 18.56 2.54
C ARG A 113 -28.58 18.59 1.19
N PRO A 114 -27.89 19.68 0.83
CA PRO A 114 -26.97 19.68 -0.30
C PRO A 114 -25.92 18.56 -0.16
N PHE A 115 -25.63 17.87 -1.26
CA PHE A 115 -24.76 16.69 -1.24
C PHE A 115 -23.32 17.01 -0.77
N ASP A 116 -22.78 18.17 -1.14
CA ASP A 116 -21.44 18.63 -0.72
C ASP A 116 -21.33 18.96 0.78
N ARG A 117 -22.46 19.21 1.45
CA ARG A 117 -22.53 19.47 2.89
C ARG A 117 -22.53 18.20 3.72
N LEU A 118 -22.69 17.04 3.10
CA LEU A 118 -22.56 15.75 3.77
C LEU A 118 -21.09 15.49 4.10
N SER A 119 -20.83 14.82 5.22
CA SER A 119 -19.49 14.33 5.52
C SER A 119 -19.03 13.32 4.47
N GLY A 120 -17.72 13.19 4.25
CA GLY A 120 -17.18 12.24 3.27
C GLY A 120 -17.68 10.80 3.48
N GLY A 121 -17.78 10.36 4.74
CA GLY A 121 -18.32 9.04 5.06
C GLY A 121 -19.83 8.88 4.82
N GLU A 122 -20.61 9.95 5.00
CA GLU A 122 -22.02 9.98 4.59
C GLU A 122 -22.16 9.92 3.07
N GLN A 123 -21.38 10.73 2.32
CA GLN A 123 -21.38 10.72 0.85
C GLN A 123 -21.05 9.33 0.30
N THR A 124 -20.03 8.66 0.85
CA THR A 124 -19.64 7.32 0.40
C THR A 124 -20.74 6.30 0.66
N ARG A 125 -21.31 6.25 1.87
CA ARG A 125 -22.41 5.33 2.19
C ARG A 125 -23.67 5.62 1.38
N ALA A 126 -24.01 6.89 1.16
CA ALA A 126 -25.17 7.26 0.36
C ALA A 126 -25.02 6.82 -1.11
N ARG A 127 -23.83 7.03 -1.70
CA ARG A 127 -23.52 6.53 -3.06
C ARG A 127 -23.57 5.01 -3.16
N LEU A 128 -23.12 4.30 -2.13
CA LEU A 128 -23.26 2.85 -2.06
C LEU A 128 -24.73 2.43 -2.01
N ALA A 129 -25.59 3.13 -1.24
CA ALA A 129 -27.02 2.86 -1.25
C ALA A 129 -27.61 3.00 -2.66
N ALA A 130 -27.29 4.10 -3.36
CA ALA A 130 -27.75 4.35 -4.73
C ALA A 130 -27.24 3.30 -5.75
N LEU A 131 -26.00 2.81 -5.59
CA LEU A 131 -25.42 1.79 -6.47
C LEU A 131 -26.29 0.52 -6.55
N PHE A 132 -26.85 0.10 -5.42
CA PHE A 132 -27.61 -1.15 -5.31
C PHE A 132 -29.08 -1.02 -5.69
N LEU A 133 -29.54 0.18 -6.07
CA LEU A 133 -30.85 0.37 -6.71
C LEU A 133 -30.85 -0.16 -8.15
N GLN A 134 -29.68 -0.19 -8.79
CA GLN A 134 -29.52 -0.66 -10.16
C GLN A 134 -29.29 -2.19 -10.15
N GLU A 135 -30.36 -2.95 -10.36
CA GLU A 135 -30.34 -4.42 -10.34
C GLU A 135 -29.63 -5.03 -11.57
N ASP A 136 -29.72 -4.39 -12.75
CA ASP A 136 -29.25 -4.90 -14.05
C ASP A 136 -27.75 -4.68 -14.35
N GLY A 137 -26.88 -4.72 -13.34
CA GLY A 137 -25.45 -4.46 -13.55
C GLY A 137 -24.50 -5.20 -12.64
N TYR A 138 -23.21 -4.98 -12.83
CA TYR A 138 -22.15 -5.55 -12.01
C TYR A 138 -21.50 -4.45 -11.17
N PRO A 139 -21.69 -4.43 -9.83
CA PRO A 139 -21.14 -3.39 -8.95
C PRO A 139 -19.61 -3.45 -8.90
N MET A 140 -18.97 -2.32 -9.18
CA MET A 140 -17.52 -2.11 -9.05
C MET A 140 -17.27 -0.94 -8.10
N ILE A 141 -16.68 -1.23 -6.95
CA ILE A 141 -16.55 -0.29 -5.84
C ILE A 141 -15.07 0.01 -5.62
N ASP A 142 -14.66 1.26 -5.81
CA ASP A 142 -13.27 1.70 -5.68
C ASP A 142 -13.06 2.48 -4.37
N GLU A 143 -12.30 1.88 -3.45
CA GLU A 143 -11.87 2.41 -2.15
C GLU A 143 -13.00 3.05 -1.30
N PRO A 144 -14.05 2.28 -0.94
CA PRO A 144 -15.19 2.81 -0.18
C PRO A 144 -14.86 3.08 1.30
N THR A 145 -13.69 2.65 1.77
CA THR A 145 -13.25 2.84 3.15
C THR A 145 -12.60 4.20 3.38
N ASN A 146 -12.26 4.92 2.30
CA ASN A 146 -11.76 6.28 2.39
C ASN A 146 -12.79 7.16 3.10
N HIS A 147 -12.36 7.89 4.14
CA HIS A 147 -13.19 8.76 4.98
C HIS A 147 -14.20 8.08 5.92
N LEU A 148 -14.28 6.74 5.92
CA LEU A 148 -15.06 6.02 6.93
C LEU A 148 -14.23 5.83 8.19
N ASP A 149 -14.86 6.14 9.33
CA ASP A 149 -14.37 5.72 10.63
C ASP A 149 -14.61 4.21 10.83
N GLU A 150 -14.09 3.67 11.93
CA GLU A 150 -14.20 2.24 12.23
C GLU A 150 -15.64 1.71 12.22
N ALA A 151 -16.58 2.45 12.83
CA ALA A 151 -17.98 2.07 12.88
C ALA A 151 -18.60 2.06 11.46
N GLY A 152 -18.32 3.09 10.66
CA GLY A 152 -18.74 3.16 9.27
C GLY A 152 -18.18 2.02 8.41
N ARG A 153 -16.90 1.67 8.59
CA ARG A 153 -16.26 0.54 7.90
C ARG A 153 -16.93 -0.78 8.26
N ALA A 154 -17.12 -1.05 9.55
CA ALA A 154 -17.76 -2.28 10.02
C ALA A 154 -19.22 -2.42 9.52
N LEU A 155 -19.97 -1.31 9.54
CA LEU A 155 -21.34 -1.27 9.03
C LEU A 155 -21.40 -1.55 7.53
N THR A 156 -20.51 -0.91 6.76
CA THR A 156 -20.45 -1.08 5.30
C THR A 156 -19.99 -2.49 4.92
N ALA A 157 -19.02 -3.06 5.64
CA ALA A 157 -18.58 -4.43 5.41
C ALA A 157 -19.71 -5.44 5.67
N ARG A 158 -20.47 -5.27 6.76
CA ARG A 158 -21.63 -6.10 7.07
C ARG A 158 -22.72 -5.98 6.00
N TYR A 159 -22.97 -4.77 5.52
CA TYR A 159 -23.90 -4.51 4.43
C TYR A 159 -23.50 -5.27 3.16
N LEU A 160 -22.24 -5.10 2.70
CA LEU A 160 -21.73 -5.78 1.50
C LEU A 160 -21.73 -7.31 1.65
N ARG A 161 -21.36 -7.83 2.82
CA ARG A 161 -21.42 -9.27 3.11
C ARG A 161 -22.85 -9.82 2.99
N GLY A 162 -23.85 -9.04 3.37
CA GLY A 162 -25.27 -9.45 3.32
C GLY A 162 -25.90 -9.44 1.93
N LEU A 163 -25.20 -8.89 0.91
CA LEU A 163 -25.71 -8.86 -0.45
C LEU A 163 -25.77 -10.27 -1.05
N ARG A 164 -26.84 -10.54 -1.81
CA ARG A 164 -27.02 -11.80 -2.54
C ARG A 164 -26.27 -11.83 -3.86
N ARG A 165 -26.04 -10.67 -4.48
CA ARG A 165 -25.28 -10.49 -5.72
C ARG A 165 -23.79 -10.33 -5.44
N GLY A 166 -22.96 -10.70 -6.41
CA GLY A 166 -21.53 -10.43 -6.37
C GLY A 166 -21.20 -8.97 -6.68
N PHE A 167 -19.94 -8.63 -6.49
CA PHE A 167 -19.37 -7.31 -6.74
C PHE A 167 -17.86 -7.41 -6.86
N LEU A 168 -17.24 -6.42 -7.49
CA LEU A 168 -15.80 -6.20 -7.45
C LEU A 168 -15.48 -5.04 -6.53
N LEU A 169 -14.63 -5.26 -5.54
CA LEU A 169 -14.24 -4.28 -4.53
C LEU A 169 -12.73 -4.04 -4.56
N VAL A 170 -12.30 -2.81 -4.81
CA VAL A 170 -10.93 -2.36 -4.52
C VAL A 170 -10.91 -1.74 -3.14
N SER A 171 -10.02 -2.23 -2.27
CA SER A 171 -9.80 -1.66 -0.94
C SER A 171 -8.38 -1.93 -0.49
N HIS A 172 -7.81 -0.97 0.22
CA HIS A 172 -6.54 -1.13 0.93
C HIS A 172 -6.69 -1.53 2.41
N ASP A 173 -7.92 -1.69 2.90
CA ASP A 173 -8.24 -2.11 4.27
C ASP A 173 -8.43 -3.63 4.37
N ARG A 174 -7.58 -4.30 5.16
CA ARG A 174 -7.53 -5.76 5.32
C ARG A 174 -8.77 -6.29 6.04
N ALA A 175 -9.13 -5.66 7.16
CA ALA A 175 -10.29 -6.07 7.96
C ALA A 175 -11.59 -5.88 7.18
N PHE A 176 -11.66 -4.83 6.36
CA PHE A 176 -12.79 -4.59 5.47
C PHE A 176 -12.92 -5.69 4.40
N LEU A 177 -11.82 -6.02 3.72
CA LEU A 177 -11.80 -7.12 2.74
C LEU A 177 -12.22 -8.44 3.40
N ASP A 178 -11.62 -8.81 4.54
CA ASP A 178 -12.00 -10.02 5.29
C ASP A 178 -13.46 -10.02 5.76
N GLY A 179 -14.00 -8.82 6.00
CA GLY A 179 -15.38 -8.60 6.40
C GLY A 179 -16.41 -8.83 5.30
N CYS A 180 -16.06 -8.69 4.01
CA CYS A 180 -17.08 -8.70 2.94
C CYS A 180 -16.74 -9.48 1.67
N VAL A 181 -15.50 -9.91 1.44
CA VAL A 181 -15.11 -10.63 0.22
C VAL A 181 -14.99 -12.14 0.46
N ASP A 182 -15.18 -12.92 -0.59
CA ASP A 182 -15.02 -14.38 -0.59
C ASP A 182 -14.01 -14.89 -1.63
N HIS A 183 -13.57 -14.02 -2.55
CA HIS A 183 -12.48 -14.29 -3.49
C HIS A 183 -11.53 -13.09 -3.53
N ILE A 184 -10.25 -13.34 -3.80
CA ILE A 184 -9.24 -12.30 -4.00
C ILE A 184 -8.63 -12.45 -5.40
N LEU A 185 -8.67 -11.35 -6.16
CA LEU A 185 -7.87 -11.13 -7.35
C LEU A 185 -6.69 -10.21 -6.98
N ALA A 186 -5.48 -10.73 -7.02
CA ALA A 186 -4.26 -9.97 -6.78
C ALA A 186 -3.52 -9.67 -8.10
N LEU A 187 -3.18 -8.40 -8.32
CA LEU A 187 -2.32 -7.96 -9.43
C LEU A 187 -0.89 -7.75 -8.92
N ASN A 188 -0.03 -8.73 -9.17
CA ASN A 188 1.36 -8.76 -8.72
C ASN A 188 2.34 -8.51 -9.89
N PRO A 189 3.61 -8.16 -9.63
CA PRO A 189 4.63 -8.04 -10.68
C PRO A 189 4.86 -9.33 -11.46
N ALA A 190 4.78 -10.47 -10.77
CA ALA A 190 4.98 -11.80 -11.35
C ALA A 190 3.75 -12.31 -12.13
N GLY A 191 2.64 -11.58 -12.09
CA GLY A 191 1.38 -11.94 -12.74
C GLY A 191 0.16 -11.75 -11.86
N GLN A 192 -0.98 -12.23 -12.35
CA GLN A 192 -2.27 -12.19 -11.67
C GLN A 192 -2.52 -13.49 -10.89
N GLU A 193 -3.17 -13.37 -9.74
CA GLU A 193 -3.57 -14.51 -8.90
C GLU A 193 -5.04 -14.38 -8.53
N LEU A 194 -5.79 -15.47 -8.68
CA LEU A 194 -7.19 -15.54 -8.31
C LEU A 194 -7.37 -16.71 -7.35
N ILE A 195 -7.79 -16.42 -6.12
CA ILE A 195 -7.90 -17.40 -5.04
C ILE A 195 -9.29 -17.30 -4.42
N GLN A 196 -9.87 -18.47 -4.10
CA GLN A 196 -11.07 -18.55 -3.28
C GLN A 196 -10.67 -18.41 -1.81
N GLY A 197 -11.20 -17.37 -1.18
CA GLY A 197 -10.85 -16.98 0.18
C GLY A 197 -10.82 -15.47 0.32
N ASN A 198 -10.76 -15.02 1.57
CA ASN A 198 -10.62 -13.61 1.89
C ASN A 198 -9.16 -13.16 1.86
N PHE A 199 -8.91 -11.92 2.28
CA PHE A 199 -7.58 -11.33 2.29
C PHE A 199 -6.60 -12.16 3.14
N SER A 200 -7.01 -12.55 4.35
CA SER A 200 -6.18 -13.33 5.27
C SER A 200 -5.80 -14.73 4.73
N VAL A 201 -6.67 -15.36 3.93
CA VAL A 201 -6.35 -16.62 3.24
C VAL A 201 -5.29 -16.36 2.17
N TRP A 202 -5.55 -15.43 1.26
CA TRP A 202 -4.63 -15.09 0.18
C TRP A 202 -3.24 -14.67 0.72
N PHE A 203 -3.20 -13.85 1.76
CA PHE A 203 -1.94 -13.34 2.31
C PHE A 203 -1.08 -14.46 2.91
N ARG A 204 -1.67 -15.41 3.65
CA ARG A 204 -0.95 -16.56 4.19
C ARG A 204 -0.39 -17.45 3.08
N GLU A 205 -1.15 -17.67 2.01
CA GLU A 205 -0.67 -18.44 0.86
C GLU A 205 0.45 -17.72 0.12
N LYS A 206 0.33 -16.41 -0.06
CA LYS A 206 1.39 -15.55 -0.59
C LYS A 206 2.67 -15.68 0.23
N GLU A 207 2.62 -15.46 1.55
CA GLU A 207 3.81 -15.57 2.40
C GLU A 207 4.44 -16.97 2.36
N ALA A 208 3.62 -18.03 2.36
CA ALA A 208 4.12 -19.38 2.26
C ALA A 208 4.82 -19.65 0.92
N ARG A 209 4.28 -19.09 -0.17
CA ARG A 209 4.90 -19.16 -1.49
C ARG A 209 6.19 -18.34 -1.53
N ASP A 210 6.16 -17.09 -1.10
CA ASP A 210 7.32 -16.18 -1.09
C ASP A 210 8.48 -16.81 -0.31
N ARG A 211 8.23 -17.36 0.89
CA ARG A 211 9.25 -18.08 1.68
C ARG A 211 9.84 -19.30 0.95
N ARG A 212 9.03 -20.06 0.20
CA ARG A 212 9.51 -21.21 -0.58
C ARG A 212 10.37 -20.75 -1.75
N GLU A 213 9.94 -19.70 -2.44
CA GLU A 213 10.65 -19.12 -3.58
C GLU A 213 11.98 -18.48 -3.14
N GLU A 214 12.01 -17.79 -2.00
CA GLU A 214 13.24 -17.29 -1.39
C GLU A 214 14.22 -18.41 -1.07
N ALA A 215 13.76 -19.46 -0.37
CA ALA A 215 14.60 -20.62 -0.05
C ALA A 215 15.14 -21.32 -1.31
N GLN A 216 14.34 -21.37 -2.38
CA GLN A 216 14.79 -21.91 -3.68
C GLN A 216 15.79 -20.98 -4.37
N ASN A 217 15.54 -19.68 -4.37
CA ASN A 217 16.44 -18.66 -4.91
C ASN A 217 17.79 -18.66 -4.18
N GLU A 218 17.81 -18.80 -2.85
CA GLU A 218 19.05 -18.92 -2.08
C GLU A 218 19.86 -20.17 -2.47
N LYS A 219 19.18 -21.32 -2.65
CA LYS A 219 19.82 -22.54 -3.14
C LYS A 219 20.40 -22.34 -4.54
N LEU A 220 19.62 -21.77 -5.46
CA LEU A 220 20.06 -21.47 -6.83
C LEU A 220 21.26 -20.51 -6.83
N LYS A 221 21.22 -19.42 -6.07
CA LYS A 221 22.35 -18.48 -5.90
C LYS A 221 23.59 -19.18 -5.36
N GLY A 222 23.43 -20.08 -4.39
CA GLY A 222 24.53 -20.90 -3.86
C GLY A 222 25.15 -21.82 -4.92
N GLU A 223 24.34 -22.46 -5.74
CA GLU A 223 24.79 -23.31 -6.84
C GLU A 223 25.46 -22.52 -7.97
N ILE A 224 24.90 -21.37 -8.34
CA ILE A 224 25.48 -20.43 -9.31
C ILE A 224 26.87 -20.00 -8.82
N ARG A 225 27.00 -19.56 -7.57
CA ARG A 225 28.31 -19.19 -6.99
C ARG A 225 29.31 -20.35 -7.05
N ARG A 226 28.89 -21.60 -6.80
CA ARG A 226 29.76 -22.78 -6.92
C ARG A 226 30.20 -23.03 -8.36
N LEU A 227 29.29 -22.91 -9.33
CA LEU A 227 29.59 -23.07 -10.75
C LEU A 227 30.51 -21.95 -11.26
N GLU A 228 30.28 -20.71 -10.85
CA GLU A 228 31.15 -19.56 -11.17
C GLU A 228 32.58 -19.78 -10.64
N GLN A 229 32.72 -20.26 -9.39
CA GLN A 229 34.03 -20.60 -8.83
C GLN A 229 34.70 -21.77 -9.57
N ALA A 230 33.95 -22.73 -10.08
CA ALA A 230 34.48 -23.84 -10.88
C ALA A 230 34.92 -23.37 -12.28
N ALA A 231 34.17 -22.46 -12.90
CA ALA A 231 34.51 -21.83 -14.17
C ALA A 231 35.80 -21.00 -14.05
N ARG A 232 35.89 -20.12 -13.04
CA ARG A 232 37.11 -19.32 -12.76
C ARG A 232 38.34 -20.20 -12.52
N ARG A 233 38.17 -21.33 -11.83
CA ARG A 233 39.26 -22.30 -11.62
C ARG A 233 39.72 -22.93 -12.93
N THR A 234 38.77 -23.34 -13.80
CA THR A 234 39.06 -23.94 -15.11
C THR A 234 39.77 -22.94 -16.02
N GLU A 235 39.33 -21.68 -16.05
CA GLU A 235 39.95 -20.57 -16.78
C GLU A 235 41.39 -20.32 -16.27
N SER A 236 41.57 -20.12 -14.97
CA SER A 236 42.90 -19.88 -14.38
C SER A 236 43.89 -21.04 -14.61
N TRP A 237 43.40 -22.28 -14.68
CA TRP A 237 44.22 -23.45 -15.01
C TRP A 237 44.60 -23.47 -16.50
N SER A 238 43.65 -23.14 -17.38
CA SER A 238 43.90 -22.98 -18.82
C SER A 238 45.00 -21.95 -19.08
N ASP A 239 44.91 -20.78 -18.43
CA ASP A 239 45.91 -19.71 -18.54
C ASP A 239 47.29 -20.13 -18.03
N ARG A 240 47.37 -20.90 -16.93
CA ARG A 240 48.63 -21.41 -16.40
C ARG A 240 49.27 -22.42 -17.36
N VAL A 241 48.48 -23.32 -17.93
CA VAL A 241 48.96 -24.29 -18.92
C VAL A 241 49.43 -23.58 -20.19
N GLU A 242 48.75 -22.53 -20.63
CA GLU A 242 49.21 -21.73 -21.76
C GLU A 242 50.51 -20.99 -21.48
N ARG A 243 50.64 -20.33 -20.32
CA ARG A 243 51.88 -19.68 -19.88
C ARG A 243 53.06 -20.66 -19.78
N SER A 244 52.81 -21.89 -19.33
CA SER A 244 53.86 -22.91 -19.25
C SER A 244 54.41 -23.36 -20.61
N LYS A 245 53.68 -23.14 -21.71
CA LYS A 245 54.19 -23.41 -23.07
C LYS A 245 55.31 -22.46 -23.50
N TYR A 246 55.38 -21.27 -22.94
CA TYR A 246 56.32 -20.22 -23.33
C TYR A 246 57.51 -20.07 -22.37
N GLY A 247 57.67 -20.94 -21.35
CA GLY A 247 58.66 -20.69 -20.28
C GLY A 247 59.30 -21.88 -19.56
N SER A 248 59.08 -23.15 -19.92
CA SER A 248 59.75 -24.27 -19.23
C SER A 248 60.88 -24.90 -20.06
N GLU A 249 62.13 -24.58 -19.72
CA GLU A 249 63.26 -25.48 -19.97
C GLU A 249 63.22 -26.57 -18.90
N ASN A 250 62.99 -27.82 -19.30
CA ASN A 250 63.09 -28.95 -18.40
C ASN A 250 64.46 -29.60 -18.63
N SER A 251 65.34 -29.53 -17.63
CA SER A 251 66.60 -30.29 -17.54
C SER A 251 67.48 -30.30 -18.81
N GLY A 252 67.61 -29.17 -19.52
CA GLY A 252 68.56 -29.00 -20.63
C GLY A 252 68.33 -29.85 -21.89
N LEU A 253 67.20 -30.56 -22.02
CA LEU A 253 66.88 -31.39 -23.19
C LEU A 253 65.62 -30.89 -23.90
N LYS A 254 65.72 -30.71 -25.23
CA LYS A 254 64.61 -30.27 -26.11
C LYS A 254 63.48 -31.31 -26.06
N VAL A 255 62.41 -30.99 -25.34
CA VAL A 255 61.21 -31.83 -25.30
C VAL A 255 60.57 -31.87 -26.70
N ASP A 256 60.14 -33.06 -27.14
CA ASP A 256 59.50 -33.28 -28.44
C ASP A 256 58.23 -32.41 -28.59
N ARG A 257 58.36 -31.35 -29.40
CA ARG A 257 57.35 -30.28 -29.56
C ARG A 257 56.02 -30.81 -30.10
N GLY A 258 56.03 -31.92 -30.86
CA GLY A 258 54.82 -32.52 -31.43
C GLY A 258 53.92 -33.16 -30.38
N PHE A 259 54.48 -33.95 -29.47
CA PHE A 259 53.73 -34.68 -28.44
C PHE A 259 53.11 -33.75 -27.39
N VAL A 260 53.86 -32.74 -26.95
CA VAL A 260 53.39 -31.74 -25.97
C VAL A 260 52.31 -30.84 -26.57
N GLY A 261 52.44 -30.45 -27.85
CA GLY A 261 51.44 -29.68 -28.58
C GLY A 261 50.10 -30.42 -28.71
N HIS A 262 50.14 -31.69 -29.09
CA HIS A 262 48.94 -32.51 -29.29
C HIS A 262 48.19 -32.81 -27.98
N LYS A 263 48.94 -33.09 -26.90
CA LYS A 263 48.39 -33.30 -25.55
C LYS A 263 47.76 -32.01 -25.00
N SER A 264 48.40 -30.87 -25.25
CA SER A 264 47.90 -29.55 -24.89
C SER A 264 46.65 -29.17 -25.68
N ALA A 265 46.60 -29.41 -26.99
CA ALA A 265 45.42 -29.12 -27.81
C ALA A 265 44.20 -29.95 -27.39
N LYS A 266 44.40 -31.24 -27.07
CA LYS A 266 43.32 -32.11 -26.56
C LYS A 266 42.82 -31.67 -25.18
N MET A 267 43.73 -31.20 -24.31
CA MET A 267 43.36 -30.61 -23.02
C MET A 267 42.61 -29.28 -23.17
N MET A 268 43.06 -28.39 -24.05
CA MET A 268 42.39 -27.10 -24.31
C MET A 268 40.98 -27.28 -24.85
N LYS A 269 40.78 -28.23 -25.78
CA LYS A 269 39.44 -28.56 -26.30
C LYS A 269 38.50 -29.09 -25.21
N ARG A 270 39.02 -29.90 -24.28
CA ARG A 270 38.26 -30.37 -23.11
C ARG A 270 37.95 -29.24 -22.12
N SER A 271 38.92 -28.37 -21.85
CA SER A 271 38.76 -27.19 -20.97
C SER A 271 37.65 -26.27 -21.50
N LYS A 272 37.70 -25.92 -22.79
CA LYS A 272 36.71 -25.06 -23.44
C LYS A 272 35.30 -25.67 -23.46
N SER A 273 35.19 -26.99 -23.66
CA SER A 273 33.91 -27.70 -23.58
C SER A 273 33.35 -27.70 -22.15
N LEU A 274 34.20 -27.85 -21.14
CA LEU A 274 33.80 -27.81 -19.74
C LEU A 274 33.34 -26.40 -19.33
N GLU A 275 34.08 -25.38 -19.75
CA GLU A 275 33.74 -23.97 -19.52
C GLU A 275 32.39 -23.62 -20.16
N ASN A 276 32.17 -23.99 -21.43
CA ASN A 276 30.90 -23.76 -22.10
C ASN A 276 29.74 -24.44 -21.36
N ARG A 277 29.92 -25.69 -20.91
CA ARG A 277 28.90 -26.41 -20.14
C ARG A 277 28.61 -25.73 -18.80
N GLN A 278 29.64 -25.22 -18.11
CA GLN A 278 29.49 -24.48 -16.86
C GLN A 278 28.78 -23.14 -17.09
N ARG A 279 29.13 -22.39 -18.14
CA ARG A 279 28.44 -21.14 -18.52
C ARG A 279 26.97 -21.38 -18.86
N SER A 280 26.66 -22.40 -19.67
CA SER A 280 25.28 -22.76 -19.99
C SER A 280 24.48 -23.14 -18.73
N ALA A 281 25.06 -23.92 -17.82
CA ALA A 281 24.41 -24.28 -16.56
C ALA A 281 24.19 -23.07 -15.64
N ILE A 282 25.12 -22.11 -15.61
CA ILE A 282 24.94 -20.84 -14.89
C ILE A 282 23.78 -20.05 -15.50
N GLN A 283 23.72 -19.93 -16.82
CA GLN A 283 22.67 -19.19 -17.51
C GLN A 283 21.29 -19.82 -17.29
N GLU A 284 21.17 -21.14 -17.42
CA GLU A 284 19.93 -21.88 -17.17
C GLU A 284 19.46 -21.70 -15.73
N LYS A 285 20.35 -21.85 -14.73
CA LYS A 285 19.99 -21.65 -13.32
C LYS A 285 19.69 -20.20 -12.97
N SER A 286 20.35 -19.25 -13.61
CA SER A 286 20.06 -17.82 -13.43
C SER A 286 18.69 -17.46 -14.00
N ALA A 287 18.27 -18.09 -15.09
CA ALA A 287 16.94 -17.91 -15.67
C ALA A 287 15.81 -18.51 -14.82
N LEU A 288 16.13 -19.45 -13.90
CA LEU A 288 15.18 -20.02 -12.95
C LEU A 288 14.98 -19.16 -11.69
N LEU A 289 15.81 -18.13 -11.49
CA LEU A 289 15.61 -17.20 -10.38
C LEU A 289 14.30 -16.46 -10.60
N LYS A 290 13.40 -16.57 -9.63
CA LYS A 290 12.17 -15.78 -9.63
C LYS A 290 12.45 -14.44 -8.96
N ASP A 291 11.91 -13.36 -9.53
CA ASP A 291 11.84 -12.08 -8.83
C ASP A 291 10.78 -12.19 -7.72
N VAL A 292 11.19 -12.71 -6.57
CA VAL A 292 10.41 -12.53 -5.34
C VAL A 292 10.44 -11.04 -5.04
N GLU A 293 9.27 -10.49 -4.80
CA GLU A 293 9.10 -9.07 -4.53
C GLU A 293 9.76 -8.70 -3.20
N HIS A 294 11.05 -8.37 -3.23
CA HIS A 294 11.76 -7.83 -2.09
C HIS A 294 11.55 -6.32 -2.03
N ALA A 295 10.81 -5.86 -1.02
CA ALA A 295 10.85 -4.48 -0.63
C ALA A 295 12.12 -4.25 0.22
N ASP A 296 12.96 -3.30 -0.20
CA ASP A 296 14.09 -2.88 0.63
C ASP A 296 13.56 -2.35 1.97
N ALA A 297 13.96 -2.97 3.09
CA ALA A 297 13.45 -2.63 4.41
C ALA A 297 13.55 -1.11 4.68
N LEU A 298 12.44 -0.51 5.10
CA LEU A 298 12.42 0.86 5.59
C LEU A 298 13.29 0.96 6.85
N LYS A 299 13.74 2.17 7.18
CA LYS A 299 14.50 2.44 8.41
C LYS A 299 13.89 3.62 9.14
N LEU A 300 13.99 3.58 10.47
CA LEU A 300 13.57 4.65 11.36
C LEU A 300 14.73 4.97 12.33
N ALA A 301 14.81 6.21 12.79
CA ALA A 301 15.86 6.67 13.71
C ALA A 301 15.27 7.29 14.99
N PRO A 302 14.53 6.52 15.81
CA PRO A 302 13.95 7.03 17.05
C PRO A 302 15.04 7.46 18.04
N ARG A 303 14.77 8.51 18.81
CA ARG A 303 15.65 9.00 19.89
C ARG A 303 15.12 8.55 21.24
N SER A 304 16.01 8.13 22.13
CA SER A 304 15.69 7.89 23.53
C SER A 304 15.45 9.20 24.26
N PHE A 305 14.52 9.23 25.22
CA PHE A 305 14.23 10.44 25.99
C PHE A 305 14.66 10.27 27.47
N PRO A 306 15.52 11.15 28.02
CA PRO A 306 15.95 11.06 29.41
C PRO A 306 14.76 11.09 30.38
N GLY A 307 14.68 10.09 31.26
CA GLY A 307 13.60 9.95 32.25
C GLY A 307 12.39 9.14 31.76
N GLY A 308 12.39 8.65 30.52
CA GLY A 308 11.43 7.67 30.00
C GLY A 308 10.01 8.17 29.78
N ARG A 309 9.54 9.21 30.48
CA ARG A 309 8.20 9.79 30.30
C ARG A 309 8.24 11.02 29.41
N LEU A 310 7.55 10.96 28.27
CA LEU A 310 7.51 12.05 27.29
C LEU A 310 6.34 12.99 27.56
N MET A 311 5.14 12.46 27.83
CA MET A 311 3.94 13.26 28.04
C MET A 311 3.02 12.67 29.11
N GLU A 312 2.33 13.53 29.84
CA GLU A 312 1.27 13.18 30.79
C GLU A 312 0.12 14.18 30.66
N GLY A 313 -1.07 13.70 30.32
CA GLY A 313 -2.31 14.48 30.36
C GLY A 313 -3.20 13.96 31.48
N ARG A 314 -3.72 14.86 32.32
CA ARG A 314 -4.72 14.57 33.36
C ARG A 314 -5.97 15.40 33.12
N GLU A 315 -7.10 14.71 32.87
CA GLU A 315 -8.41 15.33 32.60
C GLU A 315 -8.36 16.41 31.50
N VAL A 316 -7.56 16.16 30.47
CA VAL A 316 -7.35 17.09 29.36
C VAL A 316 -8.56 17.08 28.44
N SER A 317 -9.13 18.26 28.18
CA SER A 317 -10.14 18.47 27.14
C SER A 317 -9.78 19.72 26.34
N VAL A 318 -9.65 19.57 25.02
CA VAL A 318 -9.36 20.70 24.12
C VAL A 318 -10.63 21.50 23.90
N CYS A 319 -10.53 22.83 23.91
CA CYS A 319 -11.63 23.76 23.75
C CYS A 319 -11.47 24.63 22.49
N TYR A 320 -12.58 24.93 21.82
CA TYR A 320 -12.64 25.97 20.79
C TYR A 320 -13.74 26.97 21.14
N GLY A 321 -13.39 28.27 21.19
CA GLY A 321 -14.33 29.33 21.56
C GLY A 321 -14.96 29.08 22.94
N GLY A 322 -14.16 28.63 23.91
CA GLY A 322 -14.62 28.29 25.26
C GLY A 322 -15.47 27.03 25.40
N ARG A 323 -15.69 26.24 24.33
CA ARG A 323 -16.46 24.98 24.39
C ARG A 323 -15.55 23.76 24.26
N PRO A 324 -15.66 22.76 25.15
CA PRO A 324 -14.91 21.52 25.03
C PRO A 324 -15.33 20.73 23.79
N VAL A 325 -14.34 20.20 23.08
CA VAL A 325 -14.51 19.41 21.86
C VAL A 325 -14.61 17.92 22.18
N CYS A 326 -13.86 17.48 23.19
CA CYS A 326 -13.80 16.11 23.65
C CYS A 326 -14.15 16.00 25.13
N ALA A 327 -14.60 14.83 25.56
CA ALA A 327 -14.66 14.52 26.99
C ALA A 327 -13.25 14.56 27.61
N PRO A 328 -13.11 14.94 28.89
CA PRO A 328 -11.81 14.93 29.58
C PRO A 328 -11.14 13.55 29.48
N CYS A 329 -9.88 13.54 29.04
CA CYS A 329 -9.10 12.32 28.88
C CYS A 329 -7.82 12.37 29.72
N THR A 330 -7.41 11.21 30.24
CA THR A 330 -6.18 11.04 31.00
C THR A 330 -5.31 10.00 30.30
N PHE A 331 -4.05 10.34 30.05
CA PHE A 331 -3.12 9.48 29.31
C PHE A 331 -1.68 9.76 29.73
N GLN A 332 -0.82 8.79 29.47
CA GLN A 332 0.63 8.90 29.60
C GLN A 332 1.29 8.33 28.35
N VAL A 333 2.42 8.89 27.97
CA VAL A 333 3.25 8.41 26.86
C VAL A 333 4.66 8.24 27.40
N GLU A 334 5.08 6.99 27.52
CA GLU A 334 6.43 6.59 27.93
C GLU A 334 7.23 6.05 26.74
N GLU A 335 8.54 5.91 26.91
CA GLU A 335 9.45 5.48 25.84
C GLU A 335 9.11 4.07 25.35
N GLY A 336 8.94 3.93 24.03
CA GLY A 336 8.51 2.69 23.38
C GLY A 336 7.00 2.51 23.26
N ASP A 337 6.20 3.39 23.86
CA ASP A 337 4.74 3.36 23.71
C ASP A 337 4.31 3.72 22.30
N ARG A 338 3.39 2.94 21.74
CA ARG A 338 2.69 3.23 20.49
C ARG A 338 1.21 3.40 20.84
N VAL A 339 0.83 4.62 21.19
CA VAL A 339 -0.50 4.97 21.71
C VAL A 339 -1.45 5.28 20.56
N ALA A 340 -2.49 4.46 20.40
CA ALA A 340 -3.55 4.70 19.42
C ALA A 340 -4.65 5.61 20.01
N LEU A 341 -4.96 6.73 19.35
CA LEU A 341 -6.12 7.56 19.69
C LEU A 341 -7.36 7.05 18.97
N LEU A 342 -8.36 6.63 19.75
CA LEU A 342 -9.61 6.04 19.26
C LEU A 342 -10.76 7.04 19.42
N GLY A 343 -11.76 6.97 18.55
CA GLY A 343 -12.97 7.79 18.65
C GLY A 343 -13.62 8.03 17.28
N GLY A 344 -14.92 8.34 17.27
CA GLY A 344 -15.66 8.64 16.04
C GLY A 344 -15.21 9.94 15.36
N ASN A 345 -15.73 10.23 14.17
CA ASN A 345 -15.47 11.52 13.51
C ASN A 345 -15.96 12.70 14.37
N GLY A 346 -15.13 13.73 14.51
CA GLY A 346 -15.45 14.91 15.33
C GLY A 346 -15.24 14.74 16.84
N SER A 347 -14.64 13.65 17.30
CA SER A 347 -14.28 13.42 18.73
C SER A 347 -13.12 14.27 19.25
N GLY A 348 -12.48 15.10 18.42
CA GLY A 348 -11.36 15.96 18.83
C GLY A 348 -9.96 15.33 18.73
N LYS A 349 -9.80 14.18 18.07
CA LYS A 349 -8.49 13.50 17.87
C LYS A 349 -7.39 14.43 17.34
N THR A 350 -7.62 15.05 16.19
CA THR A 350 -6.68 16.01 15.58
C THR A 350 -6.41 17.20 16.49
N SER A 351 -7.42 17.68 17.22
CA SER A 351 -7.25 18.79 18.19
C SER A 351 -6.37 18.39 19.37
N LEU A 352 -6.53 17.17 19.89
CA LEU A 352 -5.62 16.63 20.90
C LEU A 352 -4.20 16.51 20.34
N LEU A 353 -4.02 15.98 19.13
CA LEU A 353 -2.69 15.89 18.50
C LEU A 353 -2.01 17.25 18.35
N ARG A 354 -2.76 18.28 17.92
CA ARG A 354 -2.27 19.66 17.86
C ARG A 354 -1.83 20.19 19.20
N LEU A 355 -2.67 19.98 20.22
CA LEU A 355 -2.29 20.28 21.58
C LEU A 355 -1.01 19.55 21.93
N LEU A 356 -0.89 18.24 21.65
CA LEU A 356 0.29 17.37 21.87
C LEU A 356 1.58 17.86 21.19
N MET A 357 1.49 18.57 20.07
CA MET A 357 2.65 19.08 19.33
C MET A 357 3.27 20.35 19.93
N GLY A 358 2.53 21.12 20.73
CA GLY A 358 2.99 22.45 21.15
C GLY A 358 2.06 23.59 20.81
N GLU A 359 0.99 23.35 20.04
CA GLU A 359 0.10 24.43 19.66
C GLU A 359 -0.63 25.00 20.89
N GLU A 360 -0.68 26.33 20.97
CA GLU A 360 -1.40 27.05 22.02
C GLU A 360 -2.91 26.95 21.76
N LEU A 361 -3.51 25.90 22.34
CA LEU A 361 -4.95 25.69 22.32
C LEU A 361 -5.51 25.80 23.74
N GLU A 362 -6.67 26.47 23.87
CA GLU A 362 -7.43 26.46 25.12
C GLU A 362 -7.76 25.01 25.49
N HIS A 363 -7.48 24.63 26.74
CA HIS A 363 -7.78 23.30 27.24
C HIS A 363 -8.02 23.31 28.75
N THR A 364 -8.80 22.34 29.22
CA THR A 364 -8.94 22.04 30.65
C THR A 364 -7.93 20.98 31.08
N GLY A 365 -7.80 20.78 32.38
CA GLY A 365 -6.92 19.75 32.94
C GLY A 365 -5.44 20.17 32.96
N VAL A 366 -4.55 19.20 33.09
CA VAL A 366 -3.10 19.43 33.19
C VAL A 366 -2.40 18.62 32.11
N LEU A 367 -1.63 19.31 31.26
CA LEU A 367 -0.75 18.69 30.28
C LEU A 367 0.71 18.98 30.61
N ARG A 368 1.48 17.93 30.89
CA ARG A 368 2.92 17.99 31.11
C ARG A 368 3.64 17.38 29.91
N ARG A 369 4.64 18.11 29.43
CA ARG A 369 5.55 17.67 28.38
C ARG A 369 6.97 17.61 28.88
N GLY A 370 7.72 16.61 28.43
CA GLY A 370 9.16 16.60 28.52
C GLY A 370 9.77 17.84 27.84
N SER A 371 10.73 18.48 28.49
CA SER A 371 11.49 19.59 27.91
C SER A 371 12.41 19.10 26.80
N GLY A 372 12.47 19.82 25.67
CA GLY A 372 13.39 19.49 24.57
C GLY A 372 12.94 18.34 23.66
N LEU A 373 11.65 17.99 23.69
CA LEU A 373 11.09 16.96 22.81
C LEU A 373 11.17 17.38 21.34
N ALA A 374 12.06 16.74 20.59
CA ALA A 374 11.94 16.62 19.13
C ALA A 374 10.73 15.75 18.75
N VAL A 375 9.75 16.33 18.08
CA VAL A 375 8.52 15.67 17.61
C VAL A 375 8.52 15.62 16.08
N SER A 376 8.25 14.45 15.50
CA SER A 376 7.95 14.30 14.07
C SER A 376 6.44 14.23 13.88
N TYR A 377 5.88 14.95 12.90
CA TYR A 377 4.44 15.00 12.68
C TYR A 377 4.05 14.70 11.23
N VAL A 378 3.05 13.83 11.06
CA VAL A 378 2.36 13.59 9.79
C VAL A 378 0.92 14.07 9.91
N PRO A 379 0.55 15.21 9.29
CA PRO A 379 -0.81 15.73 9.38
C PRO A 379 -1.84 14.91 8.62
N GLN A 380 -3.11 15.02 9.03
CA GLN A 380 -4.24 14.42 8.32
C GLN A 380 -4.36 14.94 6.89
N ARG A 381 -4.23 16.27 6.71
CA ARG A 381 -4.34 16.94 5.41
C ARG A 381 -2.97 17.24 4.83
N ALA A 382 -2.81 16.97 3.53
CA ALA A 382 -1.58 17.22 2.79
C ALA A 382 -1.75 18.31 1.71
N ASP A 383 -2.91 18.97 1.67
CA ASP A 383 -3.30 19.90 0.60
C ASP A 383 -2.34 21.09 0.45
N HIS A 384 -1.68 21.46 1.54
CA HIS A 384 -0.71 22.55 1.64
C HIS A 384 0.63 22.26 0.93
N LEU A 385 0.90 21.01 0.54
CA LEU A 385 2.15 20.66 -0.15
C LEU A 385 2.19 21.22 -1.58
N SER A 386 3.25 21.97 -1.87
CA SER A 386 3.59 22.57 -3.16
C SER A 386 5.11 22.64 -3.35
N GLY A 387 5.56 22.97 -4.56
CA GLY A 387 6.98 23.03 -4.91
C GLY A 387 7.57 21.65 -5.20
N LEU A 388 8.89 21.55 -5.34
CA LEU A 388 9.54 20.26 -5.62
C LEU A 388 9.76 19.45 -4.32
N PRO A 389 9.70 18.11 -4.38
CA PRO A 389 10.02 17.26 -3.23
C PRO A 389 11.42 17.50 -2.65
N ALA A 390 12.39 17.89 -3.48
CA ALA A 390 13.74 18.24 -3.02
C ALA A 390 13.73 19.46 -2.08
N ASP A 391 13.00 20.51 -2.45
CA ASP A 391 12.88 21.74 -1.66
C ASP A 391 12.14 21.47 -0.35
N PHE A 392 11.10 20.63 -0.41
CA PHE A 392 10.40 20.18 0.78
C PHE A 392 11.31 19.42 1.74
N ALA A 393 12.09 18.45 1.24
CA ALA A 393 13.06 17.72 2.06
C ALA A 393 14.04 18.66 2.77
N GLN A 394 14.55 19.67 2.05
CA GLN A 394 15.43 20.69 2.61
C GLN A 394 14.72 21.52 3.68
N SER A 395 13.47 21.95 3.44
CA SER A 395 12.67 22.72 4.41
C SER A 395 12.39 21.95 5.70
N GLN A 396 12.29 20.62 5.61
CA GLN A 396 12.11 19.72 6.75
C GLN A 396 13.43 19.34 7.44
N GLY A 397 14.58 19.82 6.93
CA GLY A 397 15.90 19.52 7.46
C GLY A 397 16.31 18.05 7.32
N VAL A 398 15.78 17.33 6.32
CA VAL A 398 16.09 15.91 6.09
C VAL A 398 17.04 15.73 4.90
N ASP A 399 17.87 14.68 4.97
CA ASP A 399 18.79 14.35 3.87
C ASP A 399 17.99 13.97 2.61
N ARG A 400 18.27 14.68 1.51
CA ARG A 400 17.59 14.49 0.23
C ARG A 400 17.75 13.08 -0.33
N THR A 401 18.94 12.49 -0.18
CA THR A 401 19.23 11.17 -0.74
C THR A 401 18.42 10.10 -0.01
N GLN A 402 18.46 10.12 1.32
CA GLN A 402 17.65 9.24 2.17
C GLN A 402 16.16 9.44 1.91
N PHE A 403 15.69 10.70 1.82
CA PHE A 403 14.29 11.01 1.55
C PHE A 403 13.81 10.43 0.21
N PHE A 404 14.60 10.59 -0.86
CA PHE A 404 14.29 10.00 -2.16
C PHE A 404 14.37 8.48 -2.13
N THR A 405 15.32 7.89 -1.40
CA THR A 405 15.37 6.44 -1.20
C THR A 405 14.10 5.94 -0.53
N ILE A 406 13.60 6.60 0.52
CA ILE A 406 12.35 6.20 1.19
C ILE A 406 11.15 6.38 0.26
N LEU A 407 11.06 7.49 -0.47
CA LEU A 407 10.01 7.68 -1.47
C LEU A 407 10.01 6.55 -2.51
N ARG A 408 11.17 6.18 -3.05
CA ARG A 408 11.28 5.06 -4.00
C ARG A 408 10.80 3.74 -3.39
N LYS A 409 11.07 3.49 -2.11
CA LYS A 409 10.57 2.31 -1.39
C LYS A 409 9.05 2.30 -1.21
N LEU A 410 8.46 3.48 -1.04
CA LEU A 410 7.00 3.69 -1.02
C LEU A 410 6.39 3.72 -2.44
N ASP A 411 7.02 3.13 -3.47
CA ASP A 411 6.57 3.13 -4.87
C ASP A 411 6.38 4.52 -5.49
N PHE A 412 7.15 5.51 -5.07
CA PHE A 412 7.13 6.82 -5.68
C PHE A 412 7.88 6.81 -7.01
N SER A 413 7.25 7.23 -8.11
CA SER A 413 7.88 7.21 -9.43
C SER A 413 8.95 8.30 -9.55
N ARG A 414 9.98 8.05 -10.38
CA ARG A 414 11.06 9.02 -10.60
C ARG A 414 10.55 10.31 -11.26
N ALA A 415 9.60 10.18 -12.20
CA ALA A 415 9.00 11.31 -12.89
C ALA A 415 8.30 12.28 -11.92
N LEU A 416 7.74 11.78 -10.81
CA LEU A 416 7.12 12.66 -9.81
C LEU A 416 8.16 13.51 -9.08
N LEU A 417 9.38 13.01 -8.83
CA LEU A 417 10.41 13.73 -8.08
C LEU A 417 10.82 15.08 -8.70
N GLU A 418 10.56 15.24 -10.00
CA GLU A 418 10.88 16.44 -10.79
C GLU A 418 9.65 17.32 -11.06
N ARG A 419 8.48 16.96 -10.48
CA ARG A 419 7.21 17.67 -10.67
C ARG A 419 6.76 18.35 -9.38
N ASP A 420 6.07 19.48 -9.53
CA ASP A 420 5.41 20.19 -8.43
C ASP A 420 4.41 19.29 -7.68
N MET A 421 4.59 19.24 -6.36
CA MET A 421 3.73 18.50 -5.43
C MET A 421 2.28 19.01 -5.41
N ALA A 422 2.02 20.27 -5.80
CA ALA A 422 0.66 20.81 -5.87
C ALA A 422 -0.26 19.93 -6.74
N GLY A 423 0.28 19.39 -7.84
CA GLY A 423 -0.42 18.50 -8.78
C GLY A 423 -0.42 17.03 -8.41
N TYR A 424 0.11 16.65 -7.24
CA TYR A 424 0.10 15.27 -6.76
C TYR A 424 -1.28 14.83 -6.29
N SER A 425 -1.56 13.53 -6.43
CA SER A 425 -2.71 12.92 -5.78
C SER A 425 -2.58 12.94 -4.25
N ALA A 426 -3.69 12.79 -3.53
CA ALA A 426 -3.69 12.75 -2.06
C ALA A 426 -2.75 11.66 -1.51
N GLY A 427 -2.73 10.47 -2.12
CA GLY A 427 -1.82 9.38 -1.74
C GLY A 427 -0.35 9.69 -2.01
N GLN A 428 -0.03 10.36 -3.13
CA GLN A 428 1.33 10.81 -3.40
C GLN A 428 1.81 11.85 -2.37
N LYS A 429 0.95 12.82 -2.03
CA LYS A 429 1.22 13.81 -0.98
C LYS A 429 1.41 13.15 0.39
N LYS A 430 0.61 12.15 0.74
CA LYS A 430 0.78 11.38 1.98
C LYS A 430 2.10 10.61 2.03
N LYS A 431 2.53 10.00 0.93
CA LYS A 431 3.83 9.32 0.82
C LYS A 431 5.01 10.28 1.05
N VAL A 432 4.90 11.53 0.57
CA VAL A 432 5.88 12.61 0.85
C VAL A 432 5.98 12.92 2.34
N LEU A 433 4.85 13.14 3.01
CA LEU A 433 4.83 13.42 4.46
C LEU A 433 5.41 12.25 5.27
N LEU A 434 5.02 11.03 4.93
CA LEU A 434 5.55 9.82 5.56
C LEU A 434 7.05 9.69 5.35
N ALA A 435 7.54 9.86 4.12
CA ALA A 435 8.97 9.77 3.83
C ALA A 435 9.78 10.80 4.62
N ALA A 436 9.26 12.03 4.79
CA ALA A 436 9.93 13.05 5.59
C ALA A 436 9.94 12.66 7.08
N SER A 437 8.82 12.17 7.62
CA SER A 437 8.76 11.70 9.01
C SER A 437 9.71 10.53 9.27
N LEU A 438 9.81 9.57 8.35
CA LEU A 438 10.73 8.43 8.47
C LEU A 438 12.22 8.84 8.40
N CYS A 439 12.54 9.95 7.74
CA CYS A 439 13.88 10.54 7.74
C CYS A 439 14.20 11.33 9.02
N GLN A 440 13.19 11.79 9.75
CA GLN A 440 13.39 12.59 10.96
C GLN A 440 13.78 11.69 12.13
N SER A 441 14.79 12.14 12.87
CA SER A 441 15.15 11.54 14.16
C SER A 441 14.43 12.28 15.28
N ALA A 442 13.42 11.64 15.88
CA ALA A 442 12.52 12.24 16.85
C ALA A 442 12.37 11.36 18.11
N HIS A 443 12.04 11.99 19.24
CA HIS A 443 11.69 11.26 20.47
C HIS A 443 10.25 10.77 20.42
N LEU A 444 9.35 11.53 19.78
CA LEU A 444 7.95 11.20 19.61
C LEU A 444 7.53 11.36 18.16
N TYR A 445 6.90 10.33 17.60
CA TYR A 445 6.25 10.39 16.29
C TYR A 445 4.75 10.59 16.47
N ILE A 446 4.17 11.59 15.81
CA ILE A 446 2.74 11.85 15.83
C ILE A 446 2.18 11.69 14.43
N TRP A 447 1.34 10.69 14.21
CA TRP A 447 0.77 10.43 12.88
C TRP A 447 -0.77 10.53 12.90
N ASP A 448 -1.34 11.45 12.13
CA ASP A 448 -2.79 11.64 12.01
C ASP A 448 -3.31 11.07 10.68
N GLU A 449 -3.96 9.91 10.74
CA GLU A 449 -4.40 9.09 9.60
C GLU A 449 -3.35 9.01 8.47
N PRO A 450 -2.11 8.58 8.78
CA PRO A 450 -1.04 8.42 7.80
C PRO A 450 -1.36 7.44 6.65
N LEU A 451 -2.15 6.40 6.90
CA LEU A 451 -2.36 5.28 5.97
C LEU A 451 -3.47 5.51 4.96
N ASN A 452 -4.24 6.59 5.10
CA ASN A 452 -5.24 6.97 4.10
C ASN A 452 -4.56 7.12 2.73
N TYR A 453 -5.15 6.48 1.70
CA TYR A 453 -4.62 6.43 0.32
C TYR A 453 -3.26 5.75 0.15
N ILE A 454 -2.71 5.15 1.21
CA ILE A 454 -1.52 4.30 1.12
C ILE A 454 -1.97 2.90 0.72
N ASP A 455 -1.26 2.30 -0.23
CA ASP A 455 -1.55 0.96 -0.70
C ASP A 455 -1.26 -0.09 0.36
N LEU A 456 -1.99 -1.19 0.27
CA LEU A 456 -1.93 -2.31 1.19
C LEU A 456 -0.49 -2.79 1.49
N PHE A 457 0.35 -2.94 0.48
CA PHE A 457 1.72 -3.44 0.65
C PHE A 457 2.61 -2.44 1.36
N SER A 458 2.51 -1.15 1.01
CA SER A 458 3.19 -0.09 1.75
C SER A 458 2.73 -0.03 3.21
N ARG A 459 1.45 -0.32 3.51
CA ARG A 459 0.96 -0.43 4.90
C ARG A 459 1.62 -1.59 5.65
N ILE A 460 1.75 -2.76 5.02
CA ILE A 460 2.42 -3.93 5.61
C ILE A 460 3.88 -3.57 5.95
N GLN A 461 4.60 -2.92 5.03
CA GLN A 461 5.99 -2.51 5.27
C GLN A 461 6.12 -1.49 6.40
N LEU A 462 5.20 -0.52 6.50
CA LEU A 462 5.19 0.45 7.60
C LEU A 462 4.90 -0.23 8.94
N GLU A 463 4.00 -1.21 8.96
CA GLU A 463 3.70 -2.01 10.15
C GLU A 463 4.92 -2.81 10.63
N GLU A 464 5.58 -3.55 9.73
CA GLU A 464 6.82 -4.28 10.02
C GLU A 464 7.91 -3.35 10.55
N LEU A 465 8.06 -2.16 9.96
CA LEU A 465 8.99 -1.14 10.40
C LEU A 465 8.72 -0.71 11.84
N LEU A 466 7.46 -0.39 12.18
CA LEU A 466 7.10 0.06 13.52
C LEU A 466 7.29 -1.04 14.56
N LEU A 467 7.03 -2.30 14.20
CA LEU A 467 7.27 -3.46 15.06
C LEU A 467 8.77 -3.72 15.30
N GLN A 468 9.60 -3.49 14.28
CA GLN A 468 11.05 -3.67 14.35
C GLN A 468 11.72 -2.58 15.19
N TYR A 469 11.44 -1.31 14.92
CA TYR A 469 12.14 -0.18 15.56
C TYR A 469 11.48 0.28 16.86
N ARG A 470 10.22 -0.10 17.11
CA ARG A 470 9.46 0.22 18.31
C ARG A 470 9.58 1.70 18.74
N PRO A 471 9.31 2.66 17.83
CA PRO A 471 9.38 4.07 18.20
C PRO A 471 8.32 4.42 19.24
N THR A 472 8.58 5.46 20.03
CA THR A 472 7.53 6.11 20.80
C THR A 472 6.64 6.92 19.86
N MET A 473 5.34 6.65 19.84
CA MET A 473 4.42 7.32 18.94
C MET A 473 3.01 7.49 19.51
N VAL A 474 2.33 8.54 19.07
CA VAL A 474 0.88 8.72 19.22
C VAL A 474 0.28 8.78 17.83
N PHE A 475 -0.72 7.96 17.53
CA PHE A 475 -1.26 7.90 16.18
C PHE A 475 -2.79 7.76 16.16
N VAL A 476 -3.39 8.29 15.10
CA VAL A 476 -4.81 8.13 14.79
C VAL A 476 -4.90 7.28 13.53
N GLU A 477 -5.52 6.12 13.63
CA GLU A 477 -5.80 5.26 12.48
C GLU A 477 -7.15 4.57 12.63
N HIS A 478 -7.82 4.31 11.51
CA HIS A 478 -9.10 3.58 11.49
C HIS A 478 -8.94 2.13 11.01
N ASP A 479 -7.75 1.78 10.50
CA ASP A 479 -7.42 0.40 10.15
C ASP A 479 -7.24 -0.43 11.43
N ARG A 480 -8.21 -1.30 11.69
CA ARG A 480 -8.26 -2.11 12.91
C ARG A 480 -7.09 -3.08 13.00
N THR A 481 -6.74 -3.76 11.90
CA THR A 481 -5.63 -4.71 11.86
C THR A 481 -4.32 -4.02 12.16
N PHE A 482 -4.08 -2.85 11.57
CA PHE A 482 -2.87 -2.08 11.86
C PHE A 482 -2.76 -1.71 13.34
N ARG A 483 -3.86 -1.25 13.96
CA ARG A 483 -3.85 -0.90 15.38
C ARG A 483 -3.63 -2.11 16.29
N GLU A 484 -4.31 -3.22 16.03
CA GLU A 484 -4.17 -4.45 16.83
C GLU A 484 -2.73 -4.98 16.82
N HIS A 485 -2.01 -4.81 15.72
CA HIS A 485 -0.62 -5.23 15.61
C HIS A 485 0.37 -4.20 16.18
N VAL A 486 0.16 -2.91 15.90
CA VAL A 486 1.15 -1.86 16.21
C VAL A 486 0.96 -1.27 17.61
N ALA A 487 -0.27 -1.03 18.06
CA ALA A 487 -0.53 -0.28 19.29
C ALA A 487 -0.06 -1.04 20.54
N THR A 488 0.54 -0.34 21.50
CA THR A 488 0.81 -0.87 22.85
C THR A 488 -0.22 -0.40 23.87
N ALA A 489 -0.89 0.72 23.60
CA ALA A 489 -1.92 1.32 24.42
C ALA A 489 -2.93 2.06 23.54
N SER A 490 -4.11 2.34 24.08
CA SER A 490 -5.12 3.16 23.43
C SER A 490 -5.69 4.22 24.37
N VAL A 491 -6.11 5.34 23.79
CA VAL A 491 -6.84 6.41 24.48
C VAL A 491 -8.12 6.66 23.73
N GLU A 492 -9.26 6.40 24.38
CA GLU A 492 -10.57 6.65 23.81
C GLU A 492 -10.99 8.11 24.02
N LEU A 493 -11.32 8.77 22.92
CA LEU A 493 -11.88 10.12 22.90
C LEU A 493 -13.36 10.03 22.57
N ALA A 494 -14.19 10.39 23.55
CA ALA A 494 -15.60 10.63 23.33
C ALA A 494 -15.82 12.08 22.91
N ARG A 495 -16.79 12.31 22.02
CA ARG A 495 -17.27 13.66 21.71
C ARG A 495 -17.88 14.27 22.98
N TRP A 496 -17.66 15.56 23.20
CA TRP A 496 -18.36 16.25 24.26
C TRP A 496 -19.87 16.30 23.95
N GLU A 497 -20.68 15.68 24.81
CA GLU A 497 -22.13 15.82 24.81
C GLU A 497 -22.53 16.68 26.00
N MET A 498 -23.33 17.73 25.77
CA MET A 498 -23.95 18.45 26.88
C MET A 498 -24.94 17.50 27.56
N LYS A 499 -24.63 17.12 28.79
CA LYS A 499 -25.59 16.43 29.67
C LYS A 499 -26.74 17.34 30.05
#